data_AF-A0A929IPU2-F1
#
_entry.id   AF-A0A929IPU2-F1
#
_cell.length_a   1.000
_cell.length_b   1.000
_cell.length_c   1.000
_cell.angle_alpha   90.00
_cell.angle_beta   90.00
_cell.angle_gamma   90.00
#
_symmetry.space_group_name_H-M   'P 1'
#
loop_
_entity.id
_entity.type
_entity.pdbx_description
1 polymer ?
#
loop_
_entity_poly.entity_id
_entity_poly.type
_entity_poly.pdbx_seq_one_letter_code
_entity_poly.pdbx_strand_id
1 'polypeptide(L)'
;MAWQLSGRGMEMCSCKMFCPCWLGPEGEPDEGWCGAAFAYDIKEGNADGVDLGGIRAVMMVHWPANFFHGKGKARIYVDEGASDDQTRELGGILSGQKEGHLQGLWGAVIDEWLPAQTAGIEIGWGDSPNVTVSGVGNTVLKPLTNGGGQPTVISGAMAQAGLNIDSMQIALPGESQWSAPGLGDWRAADGVMFDVNWSG
;
A
#
# COMPACT_ATOMS: atom_id res chain seq x y z
N MET A 1 -2.52 19.50 -12.90
CA MET A 1 -2.29 18.39 -13.85
C MET A 1 -3.23 17.29 -13.43
N ALA A 2 -4.08 16.79 -14.34
CA ALA A 2 -5.11 15.84 -13.93
C ALA A 2 -4.61 14.41 -14.09
N TRP A 3 -4.72 13.61 -13.04
CA TRP A 3 -4.50 12.17 -13.12
C TRP A 3 -5.67 11.40 -12.51
N GLN A 4 -5.82 10.15 -12.93
CA GLN A 4 -6.84 9.25 -12.43
C GLN A 4 -6.29 7.82 -12.36
N LEU A 5 -6.63 7.09 -11.32
CA LEU A 5 -6.26 5.69 -11.10
C LEU A 5 -7.49 4.92 -10.61
N SER A 6 -7.78 3.79 -11.24
CA SER A 6 -8.74 2.80 -10.77
C SER A 6 -8.09 1.42 -10.73
N GLY A 7 -8.38 0.66 -9.67
CA GLY A 7 -7.77 -0.64 -9.46
C GLY A 7 -8.11 -1.19 -8.09
N ARG A 8 -7.21 -2.04 -7.57
CA ARG A 8 -7.35 -2.65 -6.26
C ARG A 8 -6.02 -2.56 -5.53
N GLY A 9 -6.07 -2.51 -4.21
CA GLY A 9 -4.90 -2.42 -3.36
C GLY A 9 -4.93 -3.40 -2.20
N MET A 10 -3.75 -3.79 -1.76
CA MET A 10 -3.55 -4.51 -0.50
C MET A 10 -2.61 -3.68 0.38
N GLU A 11 -2.90 -3.61 1.67
CA GLU A 11 -1.96 -3.12 2.67
C GLU A 11 -1.62 -4.29 3.59
N MET A 12 -0.34 -4.43 3.90
CA MET A 12 0.20 -5.47 4.76
C MET A 12 1.03 -4.82 5.85
N CYS A 13 0.70 -5.10 7.11
CA CYS A 13 1.32 -4.45 8.28
C CYS A 13 2.00 -5.47 9.20
N SER A 14 3.03 -5.04 9.93
CA SER A 14 3.70 -5.83 10.97
C SER A 14 2.87 -6.06 12.25
N CYS A 15 1.71 -5.41 12.41
CA CYS A 15 0.82 -5.61 13.56
C CYS A 15 0.10 -6.97 13.51
N LYS A 16 -0.14 -7.60 14.66
CA LYS A 16 -0.59 -9.00 14.85
C LYS A 16 -2.05 -9.25 14.46
N MET A 17 -2.86 -8.20 14.46
CA MET A 17 -4.26 -8.19 14.07
C MET A 17 -4.60 -6.77 13.63
N PHE A 18 -5.58 -6.61 12.75
CA PHE A 18 -6.06 -5.34 12.17
C PHE A 18 -5.35 -4.09 12.72
N CYS A 19 -4.47 -3.52 11.89
CA CYS A 19 -3.55 -2.48 12.34
C CYS A 19 -4.29 -1.34 13.06
N PRO A 20 -4.02 -1.09 14.36
CA PRO A 20 -4.76 -0.11 15.15
C PRO A 20 -4.55 1.31 14.65
N CYS A 21 -3.46 1.56 13.90
CA CYS A 21 -3.20 2.86 13.28
C CYS A 21 -4.29 3.25 12.26
N TRP A 22 -5.06 2.31 11.71
CA TRP A 22 -6.20 2.65 10.85
C TRP A 22 -7.27 3.48 11.59
N LEU A 23 -7.40 3.30 12.90
CA LEU A 23 -8.44 3.93 13.72
C LEU A 23 -8.11 5.37 14.14
N GLY A 24 -6.84 5.76 14.14
CA GLY A 24 -6.42 7.11 14.53
C GLY A 24 -5.03 7.19 15.17
N PRO A 25 -4.63 8.39 15.63
CA PRO A 25 -3.33 8.64 16.26
C PRO A 25 -3.15 7.92 17.61
N GLU A 26 -4.23 7.50 18.26
CA GLU A 26 -4.19 6.76 19.52
C GLU A 26 -3.85 5.28 19.35
N GLY A 27 -3.89 4.75 18.12
CA GLY A 27 -3.52 3.36 17.83
C GLY A 27 -2.01 3.16 17.93
N GLU A 28 -1.55 2.20 18.73
CA GLU A 28 -0.12 1.92 18.85
C GLU A 28 0.27 0.67 18.06
N PRO A 29 1.34 0.69 17.24
CA PRO A 29 1.85 -0.52 16.62
C PRO A 29 2.29 -1.54 17.67
N ASP A 30 1.99 -2.82 17.45
CA ASP A 30 2.24 -3.88 18.45
C ASP A 30 3.71 -4.01 18.86
N GLU A 31 4.63 -3.76 17.93
CA GLU A 31 6.08 -3.84 18.15
C GLU A 31 6.70 -2.47 18.48
N GLY A 32 5.88 -1.43 18.65
CA GLY A 32 6.29 -0.05 18.88
C GLY A 32 6.77 0.71 17.62
N TRP A 33 6.90 0.01 16.50
CA TRP A 33 7.23 0.53 15.16
C TRP A 33 6.31 -0.13 14.12
N CYS A 34 6.21 0.46 12.93
CA CYS A 34 5.37 -0.03 11.85
C CYS A 34 6.21 -0.32 10.60
N GLY A 35 6.20 -1.57 10.16
CA GLY A 35 6.58 -1.96 8.80
C GLY A 35 5.31 -2.18 8.00
N ALA A 36 5.18 -1.51 6.87
CA ALA A 36 4.02 -1.62 6.00
C ALA A 36 4.42 -1.77 4.53
N ALA A 37 3.59 -2.47 3.77
CA ALA A 37 3.67 -2.53 2.32
C ALA A 37 2.28 -2.30 1.73
N PHE A 38 2.17 -1.35 0.81
CA PHE A 38 0.97 -1.09 0.03
C PHE A 38 1.22 -1.58 -1.39
N ALA A 39 0.50 -2.61 -1.82
CA ALA A 39 0.51 -3.11 -3.18
C ALA A 39 -0.67 -2.55 -3.95
N TYR A 40 -0.43 -2.11 -5.17
CA TYR A 40 -1.42 -1.52 -6.07
C TYR A 40 -1.43 -2.30 -7.38
N ASP A 41 -2.61 -2.78 -7.77
CA ASP A 41 -2.88 -3.40 -9.07
C ASP A 41 -3.79 -2.45 -9.85
N ILE A 42 -3.17 -1.63 -10.71
CA ILE A 42 -3.86 -0.58 -11.45
C ILE A 42 -4.53 -1.22 -12.67
N LYS A 43 -5.86 -1.18 -12.70
CA LYS A 43 -6.64 -1.66 -13.86
C LYS A 43 -6.67 -0.63 -14.97
N GLU A 44 -7.01 0.60 -14.62
CA GLU A 44 -7.16 1.71 -15.55
C GLU A 44 -6.53 2.94 -14.92
N GLY A 45 -5.83 3.75 -15.72
CA GLY A 45 -5.23 4.96 -15.19
C GLY A 45 -4.70 5.86 -16.29
N ASN A 46 -4.65 7.16 -16.02
CA ASN A 46 -4.01 8.11 -16.91
C ASN A 46 -3.37 9.23 -16.10
N ALA A 47 -2.20 9.68 -16.54
CA ALA A 47 -1.55 10.88 -16.03
C ALA A 47 -0.92 11.65 -17.18
N ASP A 48 -1.40 12.87 -17.42
CA ASP A 48 -0.85 13.77 -18.44
C ASP A 48 -0.72 13.11 -19.84
N GLY A 49 -1.67 12.22 -20.19
CA GLY A 49 -1.68 11.50 -21.46
C GLY A 49 -0.92 10.16 -21.48
N VAL A 50 -0.23 9.80 -20.41
CA VAL A 50 0.40 8.48 -20.22
C VAL A 50 -0.63 7.48 -19.69
N ASP A 51 -0.81 6.37 -20.39
CA ASP A 51 -1.65 5.25 -19.93
C ASP A 51 -0.95 4.47 -18.81
N LEU A 52 -1.63 4.35 -17.66
CA LEU A 52 -1.14 3.65 -16.46
C LEU A 52 -1.89 2.34 -16.19
N GLY A 53 -2.76 1.91 -17.10
CA GLY A 53 -3.51 0.67 -16.97
C GLY A 53 -2.61 -0.57 -17.04
N GLY A 54 -2.95 -1.59 -16.25
CA GLY A 54 -2.26 -2.87 -16.20
C GLY A 54 -0.93 -2.86 -15.45
N ILE A 55 -0.59 -1.76 -14.77
CA ILE A 55 0.68 -1.60 -14.05
C ILE A 55 0.50 -1.96 -12.59
N ARG A 56 1.52 -2.58 -12.01
CA ARG A 56 1.60 -2.86 -10.58
C ARG A 56 2.67 -1.98 -9.93
N ALA A 57 2.42 -1.60 -8.69
CA ALA A 57 3.41 -0.91 -7.88
C ALA A 57 3.29 -1.35 -6.42
N VAL A 58 4.38 -1.29 -5.69
CA VAL A 58 4.42 -1.55 -4.25
C VAL A 58 5.15 -0.42 -3.56
N MET A 59 4.52 0.22 -2.59
CA MET A 59 5.16 1.15 -1.66
C MET A 59 5.50 0.42 -0.38
N MET A 60 6.79 0.35 -0.05
CA MET A 60 7.24 -0.11 1.26
C MET A 60 7.51 1.08 2.16
N VAL A 61 7.14 0.95 3.42
CA VAL A 61 7.26 2.01 4.41
C VAL A 61 7.69 1.47 5.75
N HIS A 62 8.50 2.25 6.45
CA HIS A 62 8.83 2.06 7.85
C HIS A 62 8.54 3.34 8.62
N TRP A 63 7.71 3.25 9.65
CA TRP A 63 7.52 4.30 10.65
C TRP A 63 8.08 3.87 12.01
N PRO A 64 8.75 4.78 12.75
CA PRO A 64 9.28 4.48 14.08
C PRO A 64 8.19 4.38 15.16
N ALA A 65 6.94 4.72 14.84
CA ALA A 65 5.77 4.68 15.71
C ALA A 65 4.50 4.62 14.83
N ASN A 66 3.34 5.00 15.36
CA ASN A 66 2.13 5.20 14.58
C ASN A 66 2.39 6.13 13.37
N PHE A 67 1.87 5.73 12.21
CA PHE A 67 1.77 6.50 10.97
C PHE A 67 1.49 8.00 11.16
N PHE A 68 0.52 8.36 12.00
CA PHE A 68 0.12 9.74 12.26
C PHE A 68 1.20 10.61 12.93
N HIS A 69 2.23 9.99 13.51
CA HIS A 69 3.35 10.70 14.15
C HIS A 69 4.49 11.06 13.18
N GLY A 70 4.35 10.67 11.91
CA GLY A 70 5.30 10.94 10.84
C GLY A 70 6.65 10.27 11.02
N LYS A 71 7.72 10.87 10.48
CA LYS A 71 9.09 10.29 10.46
C LYS A 71 9.19 8.99 9.68
N GLY A 72 8.27 8.79 8.73
CA GLY A 72 8.28 7.65 7.85
C GLY A 72 9.45 7.69 6.89
N LYS A 73 9.98 6.50 6.57
CA LYS A 73 10.87 6.28 5.44
C LYS A 73 10.17 5.39 4.44
N ALA A 74 10.18 5.73 3.17
CA ALA A 74 9.47 4.97 2.14
C ALA A 74 10.28 4.75 0.87
N ARG A 75 9.94 3.69 0.13
CA ARG A 75 10.39 3.44 -1.24
C ARG A 75 9.21 2.93 -2.06
N ILE A 76 9.12 3.37 -3.31
CA ILE A 76 8.23 2.80 -4.31
C ILE A 76 9.00 1.87 -5.24
N TYR A 77 8.38 0.72 -5.50
CA TYR A 77 8.73 -0.24 -6.53
C TYR A 77 7.66 -0.18 -7.61
N VAL A 78 8.06 0.03 -8.86
CA VAL A 78 7.17 -0.08 -10.03
C VAL A 78 7.51 -1.37 -10.77
N ASP A 79 6.50 -2.03 -11.33
CA ASP A 79 6.69 -3.25 -12.10
C ASP A 79 7.69 -3.04 -13.25
N GLU A 80 8.62 -3.97 -13.43
CA GLU A 80 9.65 -3.88 -14.47
C GLU A 80 9.10 -3.94 -15.91
N GLY A 81 7.84 -4.34 -16.09
CA GLY A 81 7.14 -4.25 -17.38
C GLY A 81 6.68 -2.85 -17.74
N ALA A 82 6.75 -1.88 -16.81
CA ALA A 82 6.37 -0.49 -17.07
C ALA A 82 7.45 0.27 -17.88
N SER A 83 7.01 1.19 -18.73
CA SER A 83 7.91 2.13 -19.41
C SER A 83 8.48 3.18 -18.44
N ASP A 84 9.52 3.90 -18.88
CA ASP A 84 10.12 4.99 -18.10
C ASP A 84 9.11 6.10 -17.78
N ASP A 85 8.26 6.46 -18.75
CA ASP A 85 7.22 7.46 -18.55
C ASP A 85 6.17 6.95 -17.55
N GLN A 86 5.73 5.70 -17.69
CA GLN A 86 4.81 5.08 -16.72
C GLN A 86 5.38 5.04 -15.30
N THR A 87 6.66 4.66 -15.17
CA THR A 87 7.37 4.61 -13.90
C THR A 87 7.47 5.99 -13.26
N ARG A 88 7.79 7.02 -14.06
CA ARG A 88 7.86 8.41 -13.60
C ARG A 88 6.49 8.90 -13.13
N GLU A 89 5.46 8.72 -13.94
CA GLU A 89 4.13 9.23 -13.63
C GLU A 89 3.52 8.50 -12.42
N LEU A 90 3.52 7.16 -12.41
CA LEU A 90 2.95 6.38 -11.31
C LEU A 90 3.73 6.56 -10.01
N GLY A 91 5.07 6.57 -10.08
CA GLY A 91 5.92 6.87 -8.92
C GLY A 91 5.67 8.27 -8.36
N GLY A 92 5.45 9.26 -9.23
CA GLY A 92 5.12 10.63 -8.82
C GLY A 92 3.74 10.75 -8.15
N ILE A 93 2.74 10.00 -8.62
CA ILE A 93 1.41 9.94 -7.97
C ILE A 93 1.53 9.29 -6.60
N LEU A 94 2.08 8.07 -6.54
CA LEU A 94 2.10 7.26 -5.31
C LEU A 94 3.02 7.86 -4.23
N SER A 95 4.02 8.66 -4.61
CA SER A 95 4.85 9.40 -3.65
C SER A 95 4.27 10.75 -3.21
N GLY A 96 3.15 11.17 -3.78
CA GLY A 96 2.57 12.48 -3.52
C GLY A 96 3.34 13.66 -4.14
N GLN A 97 4.22 13.41 -5.11
CA GLN A 97 4.90 14.48 -5.86
C GLN A 97 3.96 15.18 -6.86
N LYS A 98 2.92 14.50 -7.32
CA LYS A 98 1.82 15.12 -8.08
C LYS A 98 0.72 15.63 -7.15
N GLU A 99 0.10 16.73 -7.55
CA GLU A 99 -1.05 17.33 -6.85
C GLU A 99 -2.17 16.29 -6.68
N GLY A 100 -2.81 16.27 -5.51
CA GLY A 100 -3.87 15.32 -5.17
C GLY A 100 -3.84 14.93 -3.70
N HIS A 101 -4.74 14.04 -3.28
CA HIS A 101 -4.89 13.69 -1.87
C HIS A 101 -3.62 13.06 -1.25
N LEU A 102 -2.86 12.26 -2.01
CA LEU A 102 -1.62 11.64 -1.56
C LEU A 102 -0.50 12.66 -1.27
N GLN A 103 -0.51 13.83 -1.92
CA GLN A 103 0.49 14.88 -1.67
C GLN A 103 0.43 15.37 -0.22
N GLY A 104 -0.77 15.71 0.26
CA GLY A 104 -0.97 16.17 1.63
C GLY A 104 -0.76 15.05 2.65
N LEU A 105 -1.23 13.84 2.33
CA LEU A 105 -1.10 12.68 3.19
C LEU A 105 0.38 12.30 3.41
N TRP A 106 1.10 12.00 2.34
CA TRP A 106 2.48 11.55 2.44
C TRP A 106 3.43 12.67 2.89
N GLY A 107 3.16 13.92 2.51
CA GLY A 107 3.92 15.07 2.99
C GLY A 107 3.83 15.30 4.50
N ALA A 108 2.79 14.80 5.17
CA ALA A 108 2.64 14.90 6.61
C ALA A 108 3.33 13.77 7.39
N VAL A 109 3.61 12.64 6.74
CA VAL A 109 3.94 11.38 7.43
C VAL A 109 5.21 10.68 6.94
N ILE A 110 5.76 11.08 5.78
CA ILE A 110 7.02 10.57 5.23
C ILE A 110 8.06 11.70 5.23
N ASP A 111 9.15 11.51 5.97
CA ASP A 111 10.26 12.46 6.05
C ASP A 111 11.34 12.15 5.01
N GLU A 112 11.49 10.86 4.66
CA GLU A 112 12.55 10.39 3.76
C GLU A 112 12.01 9.44 2.69
N TRP A 113 12.12 9.87 1.43
CA TRP A 113 11.90 9.01 0.28
C TRP A 113 13.24 8.45 -0.21
N LEU A 114 13.40 7.14 -0.12
CA LEU A 114 14.51 6.43 -0.76
C LEU A 114 14.30 6.42 -2.28
N PRO A 115 15.37 6.28 -3.08
CA PRO A 115 15.23 6.20 -4.53
C PRO A 115 14.25 5.11 -4.94
N ALA A 116 13.29 5.46 -5.81
CA ALA A 116 12.38 4.51 -6.42
C ALA A 116 13.14 3.49 -7.26
N GLN A 117 12.59 2.28 -7.37
CA GLN A 117 13.20 1.16 -8.07
C GLN A 117 12.18 0.43 -8.94
N THR A 118 12.68 -0.35 -9.89
CA THR A 118 11.87 -1.32 -10.62
C THR A 118 12.15 -2.72 -10.09
N ALA A 119 11.14 -3.58 -10.11
CA ALA A 119 11.26 -4.99 -9.77
C ALA A 119 10.15 -5.78 -10.47
N GLY A 120 10.31 -7.09 -10.66
CA GLY A 120 9.20 -7.97 -11.03
C GLY A 120 8.16 -8.01 -9.90
N ILE A 121 6.92 -7.62 -10.19
CA ILE A 121 5.81 -7.56 -9.24
C ILE A 121 4.67 -8.46 -9.70
N GLU A 122 4.30 -9.41 -8.84
CA GLU A 122 3.14 -10.28 -9.03
C GLU A 122 2.09 -10.00 -7.96
N ILE A 123 0.83 -9.82 -8.37
CA ILE A 123 -0.31 -9.67 -7.47
C ILE A 123 -1.41 -10.64 -7.92
N GLY A 124 -1.85 -11.50 -7.00
CA GLY A 124 -2.94 -12.45 -7.21
C GLY A 124 -4.15 -12.12 -6.34
N TRP A 125 -5.37 -12.26 -6.87
CA TRP A 125 -6.63 -11.90 -6.19
C TRP A 125 -7.59 -13.08 -5.95
N GLY A 126 -7.16 -14.33 -6.17
CA GLY A 126 -7.98 -15.53 -6.00
C GLY A 126 -8.27 -15.86 -4.53
N ASP A 127 -8.54 -17.13 -4.22
CA ASP A 127 -8.87 -17.59 -2.86
C ASP A 127 -7.73 -17.37 -1.84
N SER A 128 -6.51 -17.18 -2.33
CA SER A 128 -5.33 -16.80 -1.53
C SER A 128 -4.66 -15.60 -2.19
N PRO A 129 -5.18 -14.38 -1.96
CA PRO A 129 -4.58 -13.18 -2.51
C PRO A 129 -3.14 -13.08 -2.06
N ASN A 130 -2.26 -12.61 -2.94
CA ASN A 130 -0.84 -12.58 -2.65
C ASN A 130 -0.14 -11.45 -3.40
N VAL A 131 0.99 -11.05 -2.86
CA VAL A 131 1.90 -10.06 -3.43
C VAL A 131 3.30 -10.64 -3.38
N THR A 132 4.03 -10.57 -4.48
CA THR A 132 5.46 -10.90 -4.55
C THR A 132 6.19 -9.76 -5.25
N VAL A 133 7.29 -9.30 -4.64
CA VAL A 133 8.22 -8.32 -5.21
C VAL A 133 9.61 -8.96 -5.24
N SER A 134 10.13 -9.15 -6.44
CA SER A 134 11.38 -9.88 -6.68
C SER A 134 12.55 -9.26 -5.93
N GLY A 135 13.23 -10.07 -5.09
CA GLY A 135 14.37 -9.62 -4.28
C GLY A 135 14.01 -8.74 -3.07
N VAL A 136 12.73 -8.52 -2.80
CA VAL A 136 12.26 -7.62 -1.74
C VAL A 136 11.36 -8.36 -0.74
N GLY A 137 10.36 -9.09 -1.20
CA GLY A 137 9.47 -9.78 -0.27
C GLY A 137 8.22 -10.38 -0.89
N ASN A 138 7.46 -11.07 -0.06
CA ASN A 138 6.17 -11.63 -0.43
C ASN A 138 5.21 -11.62 0.76
N THR A 139 3.92 -11.74 0.47
CA THR A 139 2.88 -12.08 1.43
C THR A 139 1.74 -12.82 0.75
N VAL A 140 1.23 -13.86 1.41
CA VAL A 140 -0.05 -14.49 1.11
C VAL A 140 -1.08 -14.05 2.16
N LEU A 141 -2.27 -13.68 1.74
CA LEU A 141 -3.37 -13.25 2.59
C LEU A 141 -4.48 -14.30 2.60
N LYS A 142 -5.20 -14.35 3.73
CA LYS A 142 -6.39 -15.16 3.95
C LYS A 142 -7.55 -14.23 4.27
N PRO A 143 -8.40 -13.90 3.28
CA PRO A 143 -9.51 -12.98 3.47
C PRO A 143 -10.43 -13.45 4.60
N LEU A 144 -10.77 -12.55 5.53
CA LEU A 144 -11.70 -12.87 6.61
C LEU A 144 -13.13 -12.80 6.09
N THR A 145 -13.93 -13.78 6.51
CA THR A 145 -15.36 -13.86 6.24
C THR A 145 -16.15 -14.19 7.50
N ASN A 146 -17.40 -13.75 7.56
CA ASN A 146 -18.33 -14.19 8.60
C ASN A 146 -18.73 -15.68 8.41
N GLY A 147 -19.52 -16.22 9.35
CA GLY A 147 -19.97 -17.62 9.28
C GLY A 147 -20.83 -17.97 8.04
N GLY A 148 -21.33 -16.96 7.32
CA GLY A 148 -22.05 -17.12 6.05
C GLY A 148 -21.19 -16.91 4.80
N GLY A 149 -19.87 -16.72 4.95
CA GLY A 149 -18.94 -16.52 3.84
C GLY A 149 -18.90 -15.09 3.29
N GLN A 150 -19.57 -14.11 3.92
CA GLN A 150 -19.48 -12.72 3.50
C GLN A 150 -18.18 -12.07 4.00
N PRO A 151 -17.53 -11.19 3.22
CA PRO A 151 -16.35 -10.45 3.65
C PRO A 151 -16.52 -9.74 4.99
N THR A 152 -15.49 -9.82 5.84
CA THR A 152 -15.38 -8.97 7.04
C THR A 152 -14.79 -7.63 6.62
N VAL A 153 -15.59 -6.56 6.71
CA VAL A 153 -15.27 -5.24 6.15
C VAL A 153 -15.22 -4.19 7.26
N ILE A 154 -14.27 -3.27 7.14
CA ILE A 154 -14.18 -2.04 7.94
C ILE A 154 -14.42 -0.84 7.04
N SER A 155 -15.25 0.09 7.52
CA SER A 155 -15.50 1.38 6.88
C SER A 155 -15.51 2.50 7.93
N GLY A 156 -15.18 3.72 7.49
CA GLY A 156 -15.18 4.91 8.33
C GLY A 156 -14.00 5.02 9.31
N ALA A 157 -12.93 4.24 9.11
CA ALA A 157 -11.70 4.38 9.87
C ALA A 157 -10.97 5.69 9.50
N MET A 158 -10.26 6.31 10.44
CA MET A 158 -9.68 7.64 10.22
C MET A 158 -8.66 7.67 9.09
N ALA A 159 -7.78 6.67 9.00
CA ALA A 159 -6.76 6.62 7.95
C ALA A 159 -7.36 6.35 6.56
N GLN A 160 -8.54 5.71 6.47
CA GLN A 160 -9.26 5.49 5.22
C GLN A 160 -9.65 6.82 4.55
N ALA A 161 -10.03 7.83 5.33
CA ALA A 161 -10.36 9.14 4.80
C ALA A 161 -9.16 9.84 4.16
N GLY A 162 -7.96 9.68 4.75
CA GLY A 162 -6.72 10.26 4.20
C GLY A 162 -6.27 9.58 2.90
N LEU A 163 -6.48 8.27 2.80
CA LEU A 163 -6.13 7.44 1.65
C LEU A 163 -7.23 7.36 0.58
N ASN A 164 -8.36 8.07 0.75
CA ASN A 164 -9.54 7.94 -0.10
C ASN A 164 -9.95 6.47 -0.32
N ILE A 165 -10.11 5.72 0.77
CA ILE A 165 -10.58 4.34 0.77
C ILE A 165 -11.98 4.33 1.40
N ASP A 166 -13.00 3.86 0.68
CA ASP A 166 -14.37 3.81 1.22
C ASP A 166 -14.54 2.70 2.26
N SER A 167 -13.96 1.54 1.96
CA SER A 167 -14.00 0.37 2.81
C SER A 167 -12.84 -0.57 2.50
N MET A 168 -12.52 -1.45 3.45
CA MET A 168 -11.48 -2.45 3.27
C MET A 168 -11.91 -3.78 3.87
N GLN A 169 -11.64 -4.87 3.15
CA GLN A 169 -11.81 -6.22 3.66
C GLN A 169 -10.58 -6.63 4.47
N ILE A 170 -10.79 -7.11 5.68
CA ILE A 170 -9.71 -7.62 6.54
C ILE A 170 -9.24 -8.97 6.00
N ALA A 171 -7.95 -9.23 6.06
CA ALA A 171 -7.33 -10.51 5.78
C ALA A 171 -6.29 -10.85 6.86
N LEU A 172 -6.19 -12.13 7.18
CA LEU A 172 -5.11 -12.62 8.03
C LEU A 172 -3.88 -12.95 7.18
N PRO A 173 -2.67 -12.76 7.71
CA PRO A 173 -1.44 -13.15 7.04
C PRO A 173 -1.35 -14.69 6.93
N GLY A 174 -0.75 -15.14 5.84
CA GLY A 174 -0.22 -16.48 5.63
C GLY A 174 1.30 -16.45 5.74
N GLU A 175 1.98 -16.95 4.71
CA GLU A 175 3.43 -16.77 4.57
C GLU A 175 3.73 -15.29 4.27
N SER A 176 4.75 -14.73 4.92
CA SER A 176 5.17 -13.36 4.69
C SER A 176 6.63 -13.15 5.08
N GLN A 177 7.35 -12.41 4.24
CA GLN A 177 8.68 -11.89 4.51
C GLN A 177 8.93 -10.65 3.66
N TRP A 178 9.37 -9.56 4.27
CA TRP A 178 9.74 -8.31 3.61
C TRP A 178 11.12 -7.87 4.07
N SER A 179 11.94 -7.44 3.12
CA SER A 179 13.27 -6.89 3.35
C SER A 179 13.59 -5.90 2.23
N ALA A 180 13.78 -4.64 2.60
CA ALA A 180 14.23 -3.62 1.65
C ALA A 180 15.40 -2.84 2.24
N PRO A 181 16.49 -2.61 1.46
CA PRO A 181 17.61 -1.82 1.93
C PRO A 181 17.16 -0.42 2.37
N GLY A 182 17.37 -0.11 3.66
CA GLY A 182 16.97 1.15 4.30
C GLY A 182 15.61 1.14 5.01
N LEU A 183 14.82 0.06 4.89
CA LEU A 183 13.49 -0.07 5.51
C LEU A 183 13.37 -1.24 6.49
N GLY A 184 14.44 -2.03 6.64
CA GLY A 184 14.52 -3.14 7.60
C GLY A 184 13.83 -4.41 7.13
N ASP A 185 13.81 -5.40 8.02
CA ASP A 185 13.25 -6.73 7.80
C ASP A 185 12.05 -6.94 8.70
N TRP A 186 10.93 -7.37 8.12
CA TRP A 186 9.69 -7.59 8.87
C TRP A 186 8.80 -8.64 8.19
N ARG A 187 7.73 -9.04 8.89
CA ARG A 187 6.72 -9.96 8.38
C ARG A 187 5.35 -9.32 8.55
N ALA A 188 4.50 -9.45 7.55
CA ALA A 188 3.11 -9.06 7.69
C ALA A 188 2.45 -9.98 8.71
N ALA A 189 1.83 -9.37 9.71
CA ALA A 189 1.01 -10.04 10.69
C ALA A 189 -0.49 -9.62 10.58
N ASP A 190 -0.80 -8.70 9.67
CA ASP A 190 -2.12 -8.21 9.28
C ASP A 190 -2.14 -7.88 7.79
N GLY A 191 -3.32 -7.85 7.19
CA GLY A 191 -3.51 -7.23 5.88
C GLY A 191 -4.95 -6.81 5.61
N VAL A 192 -5.10 -5.84 4.73
CA VAL A 192 -6.39 -5.37 4.25
C VAL A 192 -6.39 -5.26 2.73
N MET A 193 -7.56 -5.46 2.13
CA MET A 193 -7.77 -5.29 0.69
C MET A 193 -8.81 -4.20 0.45
N PHE A 194 -8.56 -3.34 -0.52
CA PHE A 194 -9.41 -2.19 -0.81
C PHE A 194 -9.46 -1.92 -2.32
N ASP A 195 -10.45 -1.15 -2.75
CA ASP A 195 -10.51 -0.65 -4.11
C ASP A 195 -9.83 0.72 -4.19
N VAL A 196 -9.19 0.97 -5.32
CA VAL A 196 -8.54 2.25 -5.65
C VAL A 196 -9.43 2.93 -6.67
N ASN A 197 -9.89 4.15 -6.38
CA ASN A 197 -10.63 5.01 -7.31
C ASN A 197 -10.25 6.47 -7.02
N TRP A 198 -9.07 6.86 -7.49
CA TRP A 198 -8.41 8.10 -7.11
C TRP A 198 -8.28 9.06 -8.28
N SER A 199 -8.26 10.36 -7.95
CA SER A 199 -7.92 11.42 -8.89
C SER A 199 -7.21 12.56 -8.17
N GLY A 200 -6.50 13.38 -8.94
CA GLY A 200 -5.81 14.60 -8.50
C GLY A 200 -5.71 15.62 -9.63
#